data_AF-A0A947KFQ6-F1
#
_entry.id   AF-A0A947KFQ6-F1
#
_cell.length_a   1.000
_cell.length_b   1.000
_cell.length_c   1.000
_cell.angle_alpha   90.00
_cell.angle_beta   90.00
_cell.angle_gamma   90.00
#
_symmetry.space_group_name_H-M   'P 1'
#
loop_
_entity.id
_entity.type
_entity.pdbx_description
1 polymer ?
#
loop_
_entity_poly.entity_id
_entity_poly.type
_entity_poly.pdbx_seq_one_letter_code
_entity_poly.pdbx_strand_id
1 'polypeptide(L)' 'MEINFIESNPIPVKTAMAMMGLIEENFRLPLCCMSSINRAKLEVILPEINLI' A
#
# COMPACT_ATOMS: atom_id res chain seq x y z
N MET A 1 2.03 5.91 -11.58
CA MET A 1 0.59 5.59 -11.63
C MET A 1 0.34 4.10 -11.43
N GLU A 2 1.21 3.21 -11.93
CA GLU A 2 1.01 1.74 -11.86
C GLU A 2 0.93 1.17 -10.43
N ILE A 3 1.76 1.66 -9.49
CA ILE A 3 1.84 1.05 -8.15
C ILE A 3 0.54 1.15 -7.33
N ASN A 4 -0.25 2.20 -7.53
CA ASN A 4 -1.53 2.38 -6.82
C ASN A 4 -2.64 1.43 -7.31
N PHE A 5 -2.41 0.72 -8.42
CA PHE A 5 -3.37 -0.16 -9.07
C PHE A 5 -2.84 -1.58 -9.29
N ILE A 6 -1.76 -1.99 -8.61
CA ILE A 6 -1.27 -3.39 -8.68
C ILE A 6 -2.21 -4.39 -7.98
N GLU A 7 -3.10 -3.87 -7.13
CA GLU A 7 -4.28 -4.56 -6.61
C GLU A 7 -5.48 -3.60 -6.68
N SER A 8 -6.67 -4.09 -6.30
CA SER A 8 -7.89 -3.29 -6.33
C SER A 8 -7.76 -2.06 -5.42
N ASN A 9 -7.94 -0.87 -5.99
CA ASN A 9 -8.06 0.37 -5.22
C ASN A 9 -9.24 0.24 -4.24
N PRO A 10 -9.11 0.59 -2.94
CA PRO A 10 -8.05 1.38 -2.29
C PRO A 10 -6.96 0.59 -1.53
N ILE A 11 -6.73 -0.68 -1.84
CA ILE A 11 -5.76 -1.51 -1.10
C ILE A 11 -4.32 -0.94 -1.16
N PRO A 12 -3.74 -0.65 -2.34
CA PRO A 12 -2.34 -0.22 -2.40
C PRO A 12 -2.10 1.15 -1.74
N VAL A 13 -2.99 2.12 -1.97
CA VAL A 13 -2.83 3.47 -1.41
C VAL A 13 -2.97 3.48 0.12
N LYS A 14 -3.91 2.71 0.68
CA LYS A 14 -4.04 2.62 2.14
C LYS A 14 -2.85 1.89 2.77
N THR A 15 -2.32 0.87 2.09
CA THR A 15 -1.11 0.18 2.54
C THR A 15 0.08 1.15 2.57
N ALA A 16 0.27 1.93 1.50
CA ALA A 16 1.32 2.95 1.43
C ALA A 16 1.16 4.02 2.53
N MET A 17 -0.04 4.56 2.72
CA MET A 17 -0.30 5.57 3.75
C MET A 17 -0.07 5.02 5.17
N ALA A 18 -0.37 3.75 5.41
CA ALA A 18 -0.08 3.12 6.69
C ALA A 18 1.42 2.93 6.92
N MET A 19 2.18 2.55 5.89
CA MET A 19 3.65 2.46 5.96
C MET A 19 4.29 3.83 6.22
N MET A 20 3.71 4.90 5.68
CA MET A 20 4.11 6.28 5.97
C MET A 20 3.69 6.77 7.36
N GLY A 21 3.00 5.96 8.17
CA GLY A 21 2.54 6.33 9.51
C GLY A 21 1.38 7.34 9.53
N LEU A 22 0.69 7.55 8.41
CA LEU A 22 -0.39 8.55 8.29
C LEU A 22 -1.75 8.01 8.76
N ILE A 23 -1.98 6.70 8.63
CA ILE A 23 -3.23 6.02 9.01
C ILE A 23 -2.94 4.64 9.59
N GLU A 24 -3.93 4.03 10.22
CA GLU A 24 -3.92 2.60 10.54
C GLU A 24 -4.19 1.75 9.28
N GLU A 25 -3.52 0.61 9.16
CA GLU A 25 -3.73 -0.37 8.09
C GLU A 25 -5.01 -1.20 8.30
N ASN A 26 -6.16 -0.52 8.24
CA ASN A 26 -7.46 -1.13 8.50
C ASN A 26 -8.32 -1.22 7.23
N PHE A 27 -8.80 -2.42 6.92
CA PHE A 27 -9.68 -2.71 5.79
C PHE A 27 -11.01 -3.29 6.27
N ARG A 28 -12.11 -2.89 5.62
CA ARG A 28 -13.43 -3.49 5.81
C ARG A 28 -13.69 -4.46 4.68
N LEU A 29 -14.18 -5.65 5.02
CA LEU A 29 -14.61 -6.62 4.02
C LEU A 29 -15.61 -5.99 3.03
N PRO A 30 -15.53 -6.34 1.74
CA PRO A 30 -14.76 -7.46 1.17
C PRO A 30 -13.28 -7.16 0.89
N LEU A 31 -12.78 -5.95 1.21
CA LEU A 31 -11.38 -5.61 1.06
C LEU A 31 -10.56 -6.24 2.19
N CYS A 32 -9.39 -6.78 1.83
CA CYS A 32 -8.43 -7.39 2.74
C CYS A 32 -7.07 -6.69 2.61
N CYS A 33 -6.16 -7.02 3.51
CA CYS A 33 -4.78 -6.55 3.43
C CYS A 33 -4.13 -6.97 2.11
N MET A 34 -3.21 -6.14 1.63
CA MET A 34 -2.45 -6.37 0.40
C MET A 34 -1.65 -7.67 0.49
N SER A 35 -1.52 -8.38 -0.64
CA SER A 35 -0.68 -9.57 -0.67
C SER A 35 0.79 -9.25 -0.35
N SER A 36 1.50 -10.16 0.30
CA SER A 36 2.91 -9.96 0.69
C SER A 36 3.82 -9.65 -0.50
N ILE A 37 3.58 -10.31 -1.65
CA ILE A 37 4.33 -10.09 -2.89
C ILE A 37 4.19 -8.65 -3.38
N ASN A 38 2.99 -8.09 -3.32
CA ASN A 38 2.72 -6.73 -3.77
C ASN A 38 3.13 -5.69 -2.72
N ARG A 39 3.02 -6.01 -1.42
CA ARG A 39 3.53 -5.17 -0.32
C ARG A 39 5.04 -4.94 -0.44
N ALA A 40 5.82 -5.97 -0.75
CA ALA A 40 7.27 -5.84 -0.96
C ALA A 40 7.64 -4.83 -2.07
N LYS A 41 6.77 -4.66 -3.09
CA LYS A 41 6.98 -3.64 -4.13
C LYS A 41 6.81 -2.22 -3.57
N LEU A 42 5.87 -2.00 -2.65
CA LEU A 42 5.72 -0.72 -1.96
C LEU A 42 6.92 -0.42 -1.05
N GLU A 43 7.46 -1.44 -0.38
CA GLU A 43 8.66 -1.29 0.48
C GLU A 43 9.89 -0.81 -0.29
N VAL A 44 10.01 -1.17 -1.58
CA VAL A 44 11.08 -0.69 -2.46
C VAL A 44 10.78 0.70 -3.00
N ILE A 45 9.55 0.95 -3.46
CA ILE A 45 9.21 2.19 -4.18
C ILE A 45 9.12 3.40 -3.25
N LEU A 46 8.54 3.25 -2.04
CA LEU A 46 8.30 4.39 -1.16
C LEU A 46 9.59 5.15 -0.75
N PRO A 47 10.71 4.47 -0.42
CA PRO A 47 12.00 5.12 -0.23
C PRO A 47 12.57 5.77 -1.51
N GLU A 48 12.44 5.14 -2.68
CA GLU A 48 12.93 5.69 -3.95
C GLU A 48 12.31 7.05 -4.29
N ILE A 49 11.07 7.27 -3.87
CA ILE A 49 10.33 8.53 -4.08
C ILE A 49 10.31 9.42 -2.84
N ASN A 50 11.13 9.13 -1.82
CA ASN A 50 11.28 9.91 -0.58
C ASN A 50 9.97 10.11 0.19
N LEU A 51 9.12 9.08 0.24
CA LEU A 51 7.91 9.10 1.07
C LEU A 51 8.09 8.39 2.42
N ILE A 52 9.17 7.61 2.57
CA ILE A 52 9.62 6.96 3.80
C ILE A 52 11.15 7.02 3.83
#